data_AF-A0A940LD26-F1
#
_entry.id   AF-A0A940LD26-F1
#
_cell.length_a   1.000
_cell.length_b   1.000
_cell.length_c   1.000
_cell.angle_alpha   90.00
_cell.angle_beta   90.00
_cell.angle_gamma   90.00
#
_symmetry.space_group_name_H-M   'P 1'
#
loop_
_entity.id
_entity.type
_entity.pdbx_description
1 polymer ?
#
loop_
_entity_poly.entity_id
_entity_poly.type
_entity_poly.pdbx_seq_one_letter_code
_entity_poly.pdbx_strand_id
1 'polypeptide(L)'
;MKQFLFAAIGIVCSMTIYAQKNISGKIIDASTNAPLIGATITSGEKATRTDKNGAFSIPCEDNLRLAISFVGYETQERVMKSCDEIVYISLVPASTTLSNVEITAT
;
A
#
# COMPACT_ATOMS: atom_id res chain seq x y z
N MET A 1 0.12 49.75 34.20
CA MET A 1 0.32 48.31 34.47
C MET A 1 -0.18 47.48 33.28
N LYS A 2 0.18 47.74 32.01
CA LYS A 2 1.41 47.42 31.26
C LYS A 2 1.98 45.99 31.40
N GLN A 3 1.21 45.01 31.90
CA GLN A 3 1.64 43.61 32.01
C GLN A 3 0.67 42.59 31.40
N PHE A 4 -0.55 43.00 31.01
CA PHE A 4 -1.53 42.11 30.37
C PHE A 4 -1.39 42.01 28.84
N LEU A 5 -0.49 42.79 28.22
CA LEU A 5 -0.34 42.82 26.76
C LEU A 5 0.63 41.76 26.21
N PHE A 6 1.35 41.03 27.06
CA PHE A 6 2.42 40.11 26.62
C PHE A 6 2.04 38.61 26.66
N ALA A 7 0.93 38.24 27.30
CA ALA A 7 0.59 36.83 27.53
C ALA A 7 -0.26 36.18 26.41
N ALA A 8 -0.74 36.95 25.43
CA ALA A 8 -1.57 36.43 24.34
C ALA A 8 -0.78 36.03 23.08
N ILE A 9 0.56 36.17 23.09
CA ILE A 9 1.44 35.94 21.93
C ILE A 9 2.05 34.53 21.89
N GLY A 10 1.83 33.70 22.92
CA GLY A 10 2.52 32.41 23.08
C GLY A 10 1.76 31.14 22.70
N ILE A 11 0.51 31.23 22.21
CA ILE A 11 -0.38 30.04 22.08
C ILE A 11 -0.55 29.50 20.67
N VAL A 12 -0.02 30.13 19.62
CA VAL A 12 0.01 29.49 18.29
C VAL A 12 1.24 28.58 18.22
N CYS A 13 1.24 27.58 19.10
CA CYS A 13 2.14 26.45 19.10
C CYS A 13 1.87 25.67 17.82
N SER A 14 2.60 26.03 16.78
CA SER A 14 3.16 25.13 15.76
C SER A 14 2.39 23.82 15.60
N MET A 15 1.20 23.89 15.00
CA MET A 15 0.57 22.70 14.43
C MET A 15 1.38 22.29 13.20
N THR A 16 2.50 21.61 13.42
CA THR A 16 3.21 20.92 12.34
C THR A 16 2.36 19.72 11.95
N ILE A 17 1.49 19.93 10.98
CA ILE A 17 0.77 18.85 10.30
C ILE A 17 1.84 18.09 9.50
N TYR A 18 2.31 16.96 10.00
CA TYR A 18 3.10 16.03 9.20
C TYR A 18 2.18 15.43 8.14
N ALA A 19 2.27 15.92 6.91
CA ALA A 19 1.63 15.27 5.77
C ALA A 19 2.34 13.94 5.50
N GLN A 20 1.81 12.84 6.04
CA GLN A 20 2.28 11.49 5.68
C GLN A 20 2.06 11.32 4.18
N LYS A 21 3.17 11.11 3.45
CA LYS A 21 3.10 10.79 2.02
C LYS A 21 2.51 9.39 1.88
N ASN A 22 1.55 9.21 0.99
CA ASN A 22 0.90 7.93 0.74
C ASN A 22 1.09 7.54 -0.73
N ILE A 23 1.42 6.28 -0.97
CA ILE A 23 1.33 5.71 -2.31
C ILE A 23 -0.11 5.28 -2.53
N SER A 24 -0.67 5.73 -3.65
CA SER A 24 -2.01 5.37 -4.08
C SER A 24 -1.96 4.68 -5.42
N GLY A 25 -2.91 3.78 -5.66
CA GLY A 25 -2.89 3.01 -6.88
C GLY A 25 -4.14 2.17 -7.08
N LYS A 26 -4.13 1.39 -8.16
CA LYS A 26 -5.20 0.47 -8.52
C LYS A 26 -4.62 -0.89 -8.91
N ILE A 27 -5.24 -1.95 -8.42
CA ILE A 27 -4.92 -3.34 -8.76
C ILE A 27 -6.06 -3.94 -9.58
N ILE A 28 -5.71 -4.56 -10.69
CA ILE A 28 -6.63 -5.23 -11.62
C ILE A 28 -6.17 -6.64 -11.93
N ASP A 29 -7.09 -7.44 -12.44
CA ASP A 29 -6.81 -8.72 -13.06
C ASP A 29 -6.21 -8.52 -14.46
N ALA A 30 -5.07 -9.14 -14.75
CA ALA A 30 -4.38 -8.99 -16.03
C ALA A 30 -5.14 -9.61 -17.22
N SER A 31 -5.99 -10.59 -16.99
CA SER A 31 -6.74 -11.32 -18.03
C SER A 31 -8.08 -10.66 -18.33
N THR A 32 -8.79 -10.18 -17.30
CA THR A 32 -10.15 -9.64 -17.43
C THR A 32 -10.22 -8.12 -17.33
N ASN A 33 -9.15 -7.46 -16.89
CA ASN A 33 -9.12 -6.03 -16.54
C ASN A 33 -10.11 -5.64 -15.43
N ALA A 34 -10.68 -6.62 -14.72
CA ALA A 34 -11.58 -6.37 -13.61
C ALA A 34 -10.80 -5.84 -12.39
N PRO A 35 -11.37 -4.91 -11.60
CA PRO A 35 -10.75 -4.47 -10.36
C PRO A 35 -10.69 -5.63 -9.35
N LEU A 36 -9.54 -5.81 -8.71
CA LEU A 36 -9.37 -6.83 -7.67
C LEU A 36 -9.72 -6.23 -6.32
N ILE A 37 -10.86 -6.64 -5.76
CA ILE A 37 -11.40 -6.18 -4.49
C ILE A 37 -10.82 -7.03 -3.35
N GLY A 38 -10.24 -6.39 -2.34
CA GLY A 38 -9.68 -7.07 -1.18
C GLY A 38 -8.31 -7.72 -1.39
N ALA A 39 -7.61 -7.38 -2.48
CA ALA A 39 -6.19 -7.68 -2.66
C ALA A 39 -5.38 -7.02 -1.53
N THR A 40 -4.36 -7.71 -1.05
CA THR A 40 -3.52 -7.27 0.08
C THR A 40 -2.26 -6.62 -0.46
N ILE A 41 -1.90 -5.47 0.10
CA ILE A 41 -0.69 -4.73 -0.21
C ILE A 41 0.07 -4.53 1.08
N THR A 42 1.32 -4.97 1.13
CA THR A 42 2.20 -4.81 2.29
C THR A 42 3.43 -3.99 1.94
N SER A 43 3.84 -3.14 2.87
CA SER A 43 5.06 -2.34 2.83
C SER A 43 5.70 -2.37 4.21
N GLY A 44 6.77 -3.16 4.38
CA GLY A 44 7.36 -3.39 5.70
C GLY A 44 6.33 -3.95 6.68
N GLU A 45 6.10 -3.24 7.78
CA GLU A 45 5.11 -3.60 8.83
C GLU A 45 3.68 -3.13 8.51
N LYS A 46 3.52 -2.29 7.47
CA LYS A 46 2.22 -1.73 7.09
C LYS A 46 1.53 -2.61 6.07
N ALA A 47 0.22 -2.73 6.19
CA ALA A 47 -0.62 -3.42 5.22
C ALA A 47 -1.90 -2.63 4.95
N THR A 48 -2.39 -2.72 3.72
CA THR A 48 -3.70 -2.21 3.31
C THR A 48 -4.38 -3.20 2.38
N ARG A 49 -5.66 -3.01 2.12
CA ARG A 49 -6.42 -3.82 1.17
C ARG A 49 -7.11 -2.94 0.14
N THR A 50 -7.26 -3.46 -1.07
CA THR A 50 -7.99 -2.75 -2.12
C THR A 50 -9.48 -2.64 -1.83
N ASP A 51 -10.07 -1.52 -2.22
CA ASP A 51 -11.49 -1.26 -2.13
C ASP A 51 -12.30 -1.90 -3.29
N LYS A 52 -13.60 -1.56 -3.37
CA LYS A 52 -14.52 -2.05 -4.41
C LYS A 52 -14.12 -1.68 -5.86
N ASN A 53 -13.28 -0.67 -6.02
CA ASN A 53 -12.78 -0.22 -7.31
C ASN A 53 -11.37 -0.75 -7.59
N GLY A 54 -10.83 -1.62 -6.72
CA GLY A 54 -9.46 -2.10 -6.78
C GLY A 54 -8.44 -1.06 -6.33
N ALA A 55 -8.88 0.07 -5.76
CA ALA A 55 -8.01 1.17 -5.35
C ALA A 55 -7.42 0.92 -3.97
N PHE A 56 -6.19 1.36 -3.74
CA PHE A 56 -5.52 1.31 -2.44
C PHE A 56 -4.78 2.60 -2.13
N SER A 57 -4.54 2.82 -0.84
CA SER A 57 -3.62 3.86 -0.35
C SER A 57 -2.86 3.30 0.85
N ILE A 58 -1.54 3.44 0.84
CA ILE A 58 -0.65 2.95 1.90
C ILE A 58 0.39 4.03 2.24
N PRO A 59 0.73 4.24 3.53
CA PRO A 59 1.78 5.19 3.90
C PRO A 59 3.11 4.81 3.27
N CYS A 60 3.79 5.83 2.73
CA CYS A 60 5.11 5.69 2.14
C CYS A 60 6.19 5.89 3.21
N GLU A 61 7.11 4.94 3.29
CA GLU A 61 8.33 4.92 4.08
C GLU A 61 9.58 4.86 3.18
N ASP A 62 10.76 5.14 3.76
CA ASP A 62 12.03 5.08 3.05
C ASP A 62 12.36 3.62 2.67
N ASN A 63 12.61 3.36 1.38
CA ASN A 63 12.79 2.03 0.75
C ASN A 63 11.51 1.18 0.58
N LEU A 64 10.53 1.75 -0.12
CA LEU A 64 9.25 1.08 -0.35
C LEU A 64 9.33 -0.08 -1.36
N ARG A 65 9.46 -1.30 -0.83
CA ARG A 65 9.07 -2.52 -1.56
C ARG A 65 7.61 -2.82 -1.20
N LEU A 66 6.74 -2.76 -2.20
CA LEU A 66 5.37 -3.21 -2.10
C LEU A 66 5.33 -4.70 -2.45
N ALA A 67 4.71 -5.52 -1.61
CA ALA A 67 4.30 -6.87 -2.00
C ALA A 67 2.78 -6.90 -2.12
N ILE A 68 2.29 -7.43 -3.23
CA ILE A 68 0.89 -7.44 -3.60
C ILE A 68 0.46 -8.89 -3.78
N SER A 69 -0.56 -9.31 -3.03
CA SER A 69 -1.07 -10.67 -3.06
C SER A 69 -2.59 -10.72 -3.06
N PHE A 70 -3.14 -11.70 -3.76
CA PHE A 70 -4.56 -11.98 -3.78
C PHE A 70 -4.80 -13.47 -4.01
N VAL A 71 -5.87 -14.02 -3.43
CA VAL A 71 -6.14 -15.45 -3.48
C VAL A 71 -6.38 -15.89 -4.92
N GLY A 72 -5.62 -16.88 -5.38
CA GLY A 72 -5.70 -17.37 -6.76
C GLY A 72 -4.86 -16.58 -7.77
N TYR A 73 -3.99 -15.67 -7.31
CA TYR A 73 -3.12 -14.85 -8.16
C TYR A 73 -1.65 -15.01 -7.76
N GLU A 74 -0.75 -14.77 -8.71
CA GLU A 74 0.68 -14.69 -8.44
C GLU A 74 0.97 -13.46 -7.57
N THR A 75 1.80 -13.66 -6.55
CA THR A 75 2.29 -12.54 -5.72
C THR A 75 3.30 -11.75 -6.52
N GLN A 76 3.12 -10.43 -6.59
CA GLN A 76 4.03 -9.53 -7.26
C GLN A 76 4.68 -8.58 -6.27
N GLU A 77 5.94 -8.25 -6.52
CA GLU A 77 6.67 -7.26 -5.73
C GLU A 77 7.10 -6.10 -6.60
N ARG A 78 6.99 -4.89 -6.06
CA ARG A 78 7.31 -3.67 -6.78
C ARG A 78 8.07 -2.71 -5.88
N VAL A 79 9.28 -2.37 -6.29
CA VAL A 79 10.08 -1.31 -5.66
C VAL A 79 9.65 0.04 -6.21
N MET A 80 9.32 0.97 -5.31
CA MET A 80 8.88 2.33 -5.63
C MET A 80 10.05 3.30 -5.53
N LYS A 81 10.11 4.25 -6.47
CA LYS A 81 11.15 5.30 -6.49
C LYS A 81 10.71 6.59 -5.81
N SER A 82 9.40 6.84 -5.76
CA SER A 82 8.81 8.04 -5.18
C SER A 82 7.46 7.70 -4.55
N CYS A 83 7.12 8.45 -3.50
CA CYS A 83 5.84 8.37 -2.82
C CYS A 83 4.71 9.09 -3.56
N ASP A 84 5.04 9.93 -4.54
CA ASP A 84 4.08 10.76 -5.28
C ASP A 84 3.59 10.06 -6.57
N GLU A 85 4.00 8.81 -6.80
CA GLU A 85 3.66 8.02 -7.98
C GLU A 85 2.32 7.30 -7.80
N ILE A 86 1.42 7.43 -8.78
CA ILE A 86 0.20 6.62 -8.86
C ILE A 86 0.55 5.30 -9.54
N VAL A 87 0.30 4.19 -8.84
CA VAL A 87 0.73 2.86 -9.29
C VAL A 87 -0.45 2.08 -9.85
N TYR A 88 -0.28 1.54 -11.06
CA TYR A 88 -1.22 0.60 -11.66
C TYR A 88 -0.57 -0.78 -11.75
N ILE A 89 -1.20 -1.79 -11.14
CA ILE A 89 -0.66 -3.14 -11.04
C ILE A 89 -1.69 -4.13 -11.58
N SER A 90 -1.26 -5.00 -12.50
CA SER A 90 -2.09 -6.08 -13.02
C SER A 90 -1.57 -7.42 -12.51
N LEU A 91 -2.35 -8.09 -11.66
CA LEU A 91 -2.00 -9.42 -11.17
C LEU A 91 -2.40 -10.49 -12.17
N VAL A 92 -1.52 -11.47 -12.34
CA VAL A 92 -1.76 -12.64 -13.19
C VAL A 92 -2.41 -13.74 -12.34
N PRO A 93 -3.51 -14.36 -12.80
CA PRO A 93 -4.07 -15.52 -12.11
C PRO A 93 -3.03 -16.64 -11.98
N ALA A 94 -2.89 -17.20 -10.78
CA ALA A 94 -1.98 -18.29 -10.53
C ALA A 94 -2.48 -19.53 -11.29
N SER A 95 -1.75 -19.93 -12.31
CA SER A 95 -2.00 -21.22 -12.96
C SER A 95 -1.61 -22.31 -11.98
N THR A 96 -2.56 -23.14 -11.58
CA THR A 96 -2.35 -24.18 -10.58
C THR A 96 -1.49 -25.32 -11.14
N THR A 97 -0.19 -25.11 -11.32
CA THR A 97 0.76 -26.22 -11.43
C THR A 97 1.04 -26.71 -10.01
N LEU A 98 0.09 -27.48 -9.47
CA LEU A 98 0.31 -28.28 -8.27
C LEU A 98 1.53 -29.16 -8.55
N SER A 99 2.69 -28.78 -8.04
CA SER A 99 3.79 -29.73 -7.88
C SER A 99 3.27 -30.76 -6.90
N ASN A 100 2.88 -31.92 -7.44
CA ASN A 100 2.58 -33.10 -6.66
C ASN A 100 3.77 -33.29 -5.70
N VAL A 101 3.54 -33.09 -4.41
CA VAL A 101 4.53 -33.48 -3.40
C VAL A 101 4.57 -34.99 -3.50
N GLU A 102 5.51 -35.51 -4.26
CA GLU A 102 5.88 -36.91 -4.22
C GLU A 102 6.47 -37.12 -2.84
N ILE A 103 5.61 -37.56 -1.90
CA ILE A 103 6.06 -38.06 -0.63
C ILE A 103 6.80 -39.34 -0.99
N THR A 104 8.13 -39.25 -1.10
CA THR A 104 9.00 -40.42 -1.10
C THR A 104 8.83 -41.10 0.26
N ALA A 105 7.84 -41.99 0.35
CA ALA A 105 7.80 -43.00 1.38
C ALA A 105 8.91 -44.01 1.08
N THR A 106 9.61 -44.38 2.15
CA THR A 106 10.83 -45.18 2.28
C THR A 106 10.89 -46.45 1.42
#